data_AF-A0A971HVA5-F1
#
_entry.id   AF-A0A971HVA5-F1
#
_cell.length_a   1.000
_cell.length_b   1.000
_cell.length_c   1.000
_cell.angle_alpha   90.00
_cell.angle_beta   90.00
_cell.angle_gamma   90.00
#
_symmetry.space_group_name_H-M   'P 1'
#
loop_
_entity.id
_entity.type
_entity.pdbx_description
1 polymer ?
#
loop_
_entity_poly.entity_id
_entity_poly.type
_entity_poly.pdbx_seq_one_letter_code
_entity_poly.pdbx_strand_id
1 'polypeptide(L)'
;MIRAVKALGFKPTLVSAKQITAGILSTLTPSTLLVPGGWARLKSLALGASGRQAIRDYLERGGHYLGVCGGAGLGLASEKH
;
A
#
# COMPACT_ATOMS: atom_id res chain seq x y z
N MET A 1 6.26 -10.54 -8.12
CA MET A 1 6.07 -9.07 -8.08
C MET A 1 7.39 -8.31 -8.01
N ILE A 2 8.17 -8.38 -6.91
CA ILE A 2 9.45 -7.63 -6.78
C ILE A 2 10.41 -7.91 -7.96
N ARG A 3 10.55 -9.18 -8.37
CA ARG A 3 11.37 -9.55 -9.54
C ARG A 3 10.91 -8.87 -10.83
N ALA A 4 9.60 -8.84 -11.09
CA ALA A 4 9.03 -8.21 -12.28
C ALA A 4 9.23 -6.69 -12.27
N VAL A 5 8.99 -6.05 -11.12
CA VAL A 5 9.20 -4.60 -10.95
C VAL A 5 10.68 -4.23 -11.16
N LYS A 6 11.61 -5.05 -10.64
CA LYS A 6 13.05 -4.89 -10.90
C LYS A 6 13.41 -5.11 -12.38
N ALA A 7 12.82 -6.11 -13.03
CA ALA A 7 13.03 -6.36 -14.45
C ALA A 7 12.52 -5.20 -15.34
N LEU A 8 11.51 -4.46 -14.89
CA LEU A 8 11.01 -3.23 -15.52
C LEU A 8 11.87 -1.99 -15.20
N GLY A 9 13.00 -2.15 -14.49
CA GLY A 9 13.93 -1.05 -14.20
C GLY A 9 13.62 -0.25 -12.93
N PHE A 10 12.57 -0.60 -12.17
CA PHE A 10 12.24 0.08 -10.93
C PHE A 10 13.04 -0.47 -9.75
N LYS A 11 13.28 0.38 -8.74
CA LYS A 11 13.91 0.00 -7.45
C LYS A 11 12.86 -0.03 -6.34
N PRO A 12 12.14 -1.14 -6.13
CA PRO A 12 11.09 -1.20 -5.13
C PRO A 12 11.67 -1.32 -3.71
N THR A 13 11.11 -0.53 -2.79
CA THR A 13 11.34 -0.66 -1.35
C THR A 13 10.20 -1.45 -0.73
N LEU A 14 10.50 -2.55 -0.04
CA LEU A 14 9.49 -3.31 0.68
C LEU A 14 9.15 -2.59 1.99
N VAL A 15 7.86 -2.34 2.21
CA VAL A 15 7.35 -1.74 3.44
C VAL A 15 6.29 -2.65 4.06
N SER A 16 6.31 -2.73 5.39
CA SER A 16 5.32 -3.46 6.18
C SER A 16 4.16 -2.56 6.60
N ALA A 17 3.04 -3.18 7.00
CA ALA A 17 1.89 -2.45 7.56
C ALA A 17 2.26 -1.63 8.81
N LYS A 18 3.17 -2.15 9.65
CA LYS A 18 3.68 -1.44 10.84
C LYS A 18 4.45 -0.17 10.45
N GLN A 19 5.28 -0.24 9.41
CA GLN A 19 6.02 0.92 8.91
C GLN A 19 5.07 1.96 8.28
N ILE A 20 4.04 1.51 7.54
CA ILE A 20 3.00 2.39 7.00
C ILE A 20 2.29 3.12 8.14
N THR A 21 1.90 2.40 9.19
CA THR A 21 1.28 2.97 10.38
C THR A 21 2.19 3.96 11.09
N ALA A 22 3.50 3.72 11.09
CA ALA A 22 4.51 4.63 11.63
C ALA A 22 4.84 5.83 10.71
N GLY A 23 4.13 6.00 9.59
CA GLY A 23 4.27 7.16 8.71
C GLY A 23 5.35 7.06 7.63
N ILE A 24 5.86 5.86 7.33
CA ILE A 24 6.95 5.67 6.35
C ILE A 24 6.64 6.26 4.96
N LEU A 25 5.36 6.36 4.58
CA LEU A 25 4.94 6.92 3.29
C LEU A 25 5.20 8.43 3.19
N SER A 26 5.15 9.14 4.32
CA SER A 26 5.49 10.56 4.40
C SER A 26 7.01 10.78 4.43
N THR A 27 7.77 9.81 4.96
CA THR A 27 9.24 9.89 5.00
C THR A 27 9.90 9.51 3.68
N LEU A 28 9.44 8.42 3.05
CA LEU A 28 10.01 7.92 1.79
C LEU A 28 9.44 8.61 0.54
N THR A 29 8.29 9.29 0.66
CA THR A 29 7.60 9.99 -0.43
C THR A 29 7.61 9.25 -1.78
N PRO A 30 7.22 7.96 -1.82
CA PRO A 30 7.28 7.19 -3.06
C PRO A 30 6.26 7.72 -4.08
N SER A 31 6.59 7.70 -5.37
CA SER A 31 5.64 8.08 -6.42
C SER A 31 4.48 7.08 -6.58
N THR A 32 4.67 5.83 -6.16
CA THR A 32 3.63 4.79 -6.26
C THR A 32 3.73 3.77 -5.13
N LEU A 33 2.61 3.54 -4.45
CA LEU A 33 2.41 2.41 -3.54
C LEU A 33 1.91 1.19 -4.31
N LEU A 34 2.75 0.17 -4.36
CA LEU A 34 2.45 -1.08 -5.05
C LEU A 34 2.00 -2.15 -4.06
N VAL A 35 0.76 -2.62 -4.18
CA VAL A 35 0.17 -3.62 -3.27
C VAL A 35 -0.04 -4.95 -4.00
N PRO A 36 0.70 -6.02 -3.64
CA PRO A 36 0.57 -7.31 -4.29
C PRO A 36 -0.78 -7.98 -3.99
N GLY A 37 -1.12 -8.98 -4.80
CA GLY A 37 -2.24 -9.89 -4.57
C GLY A 37 -2.13 -10.70 -3.29
N GLY A 38 -3.11 -11.56 -3.05
CA GLY A 38 -3.31 -12.29 -1.80
C GLY A 38 -4.39 -11.66 -0.93
N TRP A 39 -4.32 -11.88 0.38
CA TRP A 39 -5.49 -11.74 1.25
C TRP A 39 -5.70 -10.28 1.66
N ALA A 40 -6.61 -9.58 0.97
CA ALA A 40 -6.95 -8.17 1.21
C ALA A 40 -7.29 -7.90 2.68
N ARG A 41 -8.13 -8.77 3.28
CA ARG A 41 -8.57 -8.68 4.66
C ARG A 41 -7.41 -8.71 5.65
N LEU A 42 -6.44 -9.62 5.49
CA LEU A 42 -5.29 -9.72 6.39
C LEU A 42 -4.42 -8.46 6.33
N LYS A 43 -4.20 -7.89 5.14
CA LYS A 43 -3.47 -6.62 4.98
C LYS A 43 -4.22 -5.46 5.64
N SER A 44 -5.53 -5.39 5.44
CA SER A 44 -6.39 -4.37 6.06
C SER A 44 -6.35 -4.44 7.60
N LEU A 45 -6.43 -5.65 8.16
CA LEU A 45 -6.31 -5.88 9.60
C LEU A 45 -4.93 -5.51 10.14
N ALA A 46 -3.86 -5.91 9.45
CA ALA A 46 -2.49 -5.59 9.84
C ALA A 46 -2.18 -4.08 9.76
N LEU A 47 -2.84 -3.34 8.87
CA LEU A 47 -2.76 -1.88 8.78
C LEU A 47 -3.55 -1.20 9.90
N GLY A 48 -4.65 -1.79 10.35
CA GLY A 48 -5.58 -1.13 11.27
C GLY A 48 -6.15 0.16 10.69
N ALA A 49 -6.91 0.90 11.51
CA ALA A 49 -7.52 2.17 11.07
C ALA A 49 -6.46 3.23 10.69
N SER A 50 -5.39 3.33 11.48
CA SER A 50 -4.31 4.31 11.30
C SER A 50 -3.48 4.04 10.05
N GLY A 51 -3.07 2.80 9.79
CA GLY A 51 -2.35 2.45 8.57
C GLY A 51 -3.20 2.65 7.32
N ARG A 52 -4.52 2.38 7.39
CA ARG A 52 -5.43 2.71 6.29
C ARG A 52 -5.57 4.21 6.07
N GLN A 53 -5.63 5.01 7.14
CA GLN A 53 -5.64 6.47 7.03
C GLN A 53 -4.34 7.00 6.41
N ALA A 54 -3.18 6.48 6.84
CA ALA A 54 -1.89 6.88 6.28
C ALA A 54 -1.80 6.61 4.76
N ILE A 55 -2.43 5.54 4.26
CA ILE A 55 -2.55 5.29 2.82
C ILE A 55 -3.48 6.32 2.16
N ARG A 56 -4.64 6.64 2.76
CA ARG A 56 -5.55 7.67 2.24
C ARG A 56 -4.86 9.03 2.14
N ASP A 57 -4.21 9.48 3.21
CA ASP A 57 -3.51 10.77 3.23
C ASP A 57 -2.38 10.81 2.19
N TYR A 58 -1.71 9.66 1.94
CA TYR A 58 -0.71 9.54 0.88
C TYR A 58 -1.31 9.78 -0.51
N LEU A 59 -2.50 9.24 -0.78
CA LEU A 59 -3.20 9.43 -2.06
C LEU A 59 -3.72 10.86 -2.22
N GLU A 60 -4.26 11.46 -1.16
CA GLU A 60 -4.73 12.85 -1.15
C GLU A 60 -3.60 13.84 -1.45
N ARG A 61 -2.35 13.52 -1.08
CA ARG A 61 -1.15 14.30 -1.42
C ARG A 61 -0.62 14.04 -2.83
N GLY A 62 -1.33 13.30 -3.68
CA GLY A 62 -0.95 13.02 -5.06
C GLY A 62 -0.14 11.73 -5.25
N GLY A 63 -0.08 10.86 -4.24
CA GLY A 63 0.50 9.53 -4.38
C GLY A 63 -0.34 8.62 -5.27
N HIS A 64 0.29 7.66 -5.96
CA HIS A 64 -0.42 6.67 -6.78
C HIS A 64 -0.55 5.33 -6.06
N TYR A 65 -1.66 4.63 -6.30
CA TYR A 65 -1.89 3.26 -5.80
C TYR A 65 -2.00 2.28 -6.95
N LEU A 66 -1.23 1.19 -6.90
CA LEU A 66 -1.38 0.07 -7.83
C LEU A 66 -1.57 -1.24 -7.05
N GLY A 67 -2.80 -1.72 -7.01
CA GLY A 67 -3.17 -2.98 -6.41
C GLY A 67 -3.40 -4.07 -7.45
N VAL A 68 -2.95 -5.31 -7.16
CA VAL A 68 -3.22 -6.48 -8.02
C VAL A 68 -4.11 -7.47 -7.27
N CYS A 69 -5.18 -7.99 -7.89
CA CYS A 69 -6.10 -8.97 -7.28
C CYS A 69 -6.60 -8.48 -5.89
N GLY A 70 -6.40 -9.23 -4.80
CA GLY A 70 -6.76 -8.78 -3.46
C GLY A 70 -6.00 -7.53 -2.97
N GLY A 71 -4.90 -7.15 -3.62
CA GLY A 71 -4.29 -5.83 -3.43
C GLY A 71 -5.18 -4.70 -3.96
N ALA A 72 -5.87 -4.90 -5.10
CA ALA A 72 -6.86 -3.94 -5.58
C ALA A 72 -8.05 -3.85 -4.61
N GLY A 73 -8.47 -4.99 -4.05
CA GLY A 73 -9.51 -5.03 -3.01
C GLY A 73 -9.18 -4.21 -1.75
N LEU A 74 -7.90 -4.13 -1.35
CA LEU A 74 -7.47 -3.25 -0.25
C LEU A 74 -7.63 -1.76 -0.60
N GLY A 75 -7.44 -1.40 -1.88
CA GLY A 75 -7.63 -0.03 -2.36
C GLY A 75 -9.09 0.34 -2.66
N LEU A 76 -9.95 -0.64 -2.97
CA LEU A 76 -11.32 -0.44 -3.46
C LEU A 76 -12.45 -0.75 -2.46
N ALA A 77 -12.19 -1.52 -1.39
CA ALA A 77 -13.21 -1.87 -0.40
C ALA A 77 -12.76 -1.39 1.00
N SER A 78 -13.25 -0.23 1.46
CA SER A 78 -14.58 0.04 2.00
C SER A 78 -14.84 -0.74 3.29
N GLU A 79 -14.69 -0.02 4.40
CA GLU A 79 -15.25 -0.34 5.70
C GLU A 79 -16.66 -0.92 5.52
N LYS A 80 -16.88 -2.16 5.95
CA LYS A 80 -18.16 -2.51 6.56
C LYS A 80 -17.91 -2.57 8.05
N HIS A 81 -18.68 -1.76 8.76
CA HIS A 81 -18.85 -1.74 10.22
C HIS A 81 -18.78 -3.15 10.80
#